data_AF-M0LT70-F1
#
_entry.id   AF-M0LT70-F1
#
_cell.length_a   1.000
_cell.length_b   1.000
_cell.length_c   1.000
_cell.angle_alpha   90.00
_cell.angle_beta   90.00
_cell.angle_gamma   90.00
#
_symmetry.space_group_name_H-M   'P 1'
#
loop_
_entity.id
_entity.type
_entity.pdbx_description
1 polymer ?
#
loop_
_entity_poly.entity_id
_entity_poly.type
_entity_poly.pdbx_seq_one_letter_code
_entity_poly.pdbx_strand_id
1 'polypeptide(L)'
;MTDADRDREMERLAGDLSTTLADLRDELDRASEPPRGPLGLPRPPTPGEVLRFTDELAIPAVIAILEANIRALEAFQGALRLARAGDEVRGRSHEARARTETLSRGALDSLDDTLVDLQGALEGRPENPEARTLLDDARALRAEIDDRLRETEHRSGSGRGSPARDSRDGRDDTDRDPWAAEDDPDPDDDESVTIDVDAELDSIHDAIDEENGENKGNDKSEGYDGTDGNDEDQ
;
A
#
# COMPACT_ATOMS: atom_id res chain seq x y z
N MET A 1 -31.43 28.25 2.78
CA MET A 1 -30.76 26.96 2.55
C MET A 1 -31.03 26.11 3.77
N THR A 2 -31.73 25.00 3.56
CA THR A 2 -32.00 23.98 4.59
C THR A 2 -30.84 22.98 4.62
N ASP A 3 -30.73 22.18 5.69
CA ASP A 3 -29.68 21.14 5.78
C ASP A 3 -29.74 20.17 4.58
N ALA A 4 -30.95 19.72 4.24
CA ALA A 4 -31.19 18.86 3.09
C ALA A 4 -30.82 19.50 1.72
N ASP A 5 -30.60 20.82 1.65
CA ASP A 5 -30.04 21.44 0.44
C ASP A 5 -28.51 21.33 0.41
N ARG A 6 -27.86 21.42 1.58
CA ARG A 6 -26.41 21.24 1.73
C ARG A 6 -26.00 19.81 1.51
N ASP A 7 -26.73 18.84 2.08
CA ASP A 7 -26.41 17.42 1.92
C ASP A 7 -26.40 17.02 0.43
N ARG A 8 -27.39 17.47 -0.35
CA ARG A 8 -27.47 17.24 -1.81
C ARG A 8 -26.38 17.97 -2.62
N GLU A 9 -25.89 19.11 -2.12
CA GLU A 9 -24.77 19.83 -2.72
C GLU A 9 -23.45 19.09 -2.44
N MET A 10 -23.28 18.59 -1.21
CA MET A 10 -22.16 17.73 -0.80
C MET A 10 -22.12 16.42 -1.59
N GLU A 11 -23.28 15.78 -1.77
CA GLU A 11 -23.46 14.51 -2.50
C GLU A 11 -23.16 14.68 -4.00
N ARG A 12 -23.54 15.82 -4.61
CA ARG A 12 -23.10 16.19 -5.96
C ARG A 12 -21.58 16.39 -6.04
N LEU A 13 -21.01 17.20 -5.16
CA LEU A 13 -19.57 17.47 -5.14
C LEU A 13 -18.74 16.19 -4.95
N ALA A 14 -19.21 15.27 -4.12
CA ALA A 14 -18.61 13.95 -3.95
C ALA A 14 -18.74 13.09 -5.23
N GLY A 15 -19.90 13.13 -5.90
CA GLY A 15 -20.12 12.45 -7.19
C GLY A 15 -19.19 12.97 -8.30
N ASP A 16 -19.13 14.29 -8.47
CA ASP A 16 -18.27 14.96 -9.47
C ASP A 16 -16.78 14.70 -9.21
N LEU A 17 -16.36 14.73 -7.94
CA LEU A 17 -14.99 14.37 -7.54
C LEU A 17 -14.71 12.88 -7.80
N SER A 18 -15.64 11.98 -7.48
CA SER A 18 -15.46 10.54 -7.73
C SER A 18 -15.34 10.23 -9.23
N THR A 19 -16.07 10.96 -10.07
CA THR A 19 -15.98 10.87 -11.53
C THR A 19 -14.62 11.37 -12.01
N THR A 20 -14.19 12.54 -11.56
CA THR A 20 -12.90 13.14 -11.92
C THR A 20 -11.72 12.26 -11.48
N LEU A 21 -11.80 11.62 -10.31
CA LEU A 21 -10.79 10.68 -9.83
C LEU A 21 -10.80 9.35 -10.60
N ALA A 22 -11.96 8.90 -11.07
CA ALA A 22 -12.07 7.73 -11.93
C ALA A 22 -11.46 8.00 -13.32
N ASP A 23 -11.77 9.15 -13.92
CA ASP A 23 -11.19 9.59 -15.20
C ASP A 23 -9.67 9.73 -15.10
N LEU A 24 -9.16 10.39 -14.04
CA LEU A 24 -7.72 10.58 -13.82
C LEU A 24 -6.99 9.26 -13.55
N ARG A 25 -7.65 8.30 -12.89
CA ARG A 25 -7.11 6.95 -12.71
C ARG A 25 -7.04 6.19 -14.02
N ASP A 26 -8.10 6.24 -14.83
CA ASP A 26 -8.17 5.60 -16.15
C ASP A 26 -7.19 6.24 -17.15
N GLU A 27 -6.85 7.52 -17.00
CA GLU A 27 -5.74 8.18 -17.70
C GLU A 27 -4.37 7.68 -17.21
N LEU A 28 -4.16 7.55 -15.89
CA LEU A 28 -2.93 7.02 -15.30
C LEU A 28 -2.70 5.53 -15.66
N ASP A 29 -3.75 4.71 -15.66
CA ASP A 29 -3.68 3.30 -16.04
C ASP A 29 -3.29 3.14 -17.53
N ARG A 30 -3.76 4.04 -18.42
CA ARG A 30 -3.29 4.12 -19.83
C ARG A 30 -1.85 4.60 -19.95
N ALA A 31 -1.48 5.64 -19.20
CA ALA A 31 -0.12 6.19 -19.22
C ALA A 31 0.93 5.21 -18.67
N SER A 32 0.51 4.25 -17.85
CA SER A 32 1.36 3.23 -17.24
C SER A 32 1.61 1.99 -18.12
N GLU A 33 0.97 1.87 -19.30
CA GLU A 33 1.10 0.68 -20.12
C GLU A 33 2.49 0.61 -20.82
N PRO A 34 3.33 -0.42 -20.56
CA PRO A 34 4.70 -0.45 -21.09
C PRO A 34 4.74 -0.56 -22.63
N PRO A 35 5.65 0.15 -23.31
CA PRO A 35 5.79 0.07 -24.76
C PRO A 35 6.18 -1.34 -25.21
N ARG A 36 5.24 -2.02 -25.88
CA ARG A 36 5.45 -3.37 -26.43
C ARG A 36 6.25 -3.30 -27.73
N GLY A 37 7.33 -4.07 -27.82
CA GLY A 37 8.13 -4.18 -29.04
C GLY A 37 7.44 -4.99 -30.14
N PRO A 38 7.98 -5.00 -31.37
CA PRO A 38 7.62 -6.03 -32.35
C PRO A 38 7.86 -7.41 -31.72
N LEU A 39 6.93 -8.36 -31.93
CA LEU A 39 6.80 -9.66 -31.24
C LEU A 39 6.14 -9.61 -29.83
N GLY A 40 5.70 -8.45 -29.34
CA GLY A 40 4.88 -8.34 -28.12
C GLY A 40 5.65 -8.49 -26.80
N LEU A 41 6.97 -8.64 -26.87
CA LEU A 41 7.85 -8.61 -25.69
C LEU A 41 7.91 -7.18 -25.11
N PRO A 42 7.97 -7.03 -23.77
CA PRO A 42 8.23 -5.72 -23.16
C PRO A 42 9.62 -5.24 -23.57
N ARG A 43 9.70 -4.06 -24.18
CA ARG A 43 10.97 -3.45 -24.56
C ARG A 43 11.50 -2.63 -23.36
N PRO A 44 12.79 -2.70 -23.00
CA PRO A 44 13.36 -1.77 -22.02
C PRO A 44 13.19 -0.32 -22.51
N PRO A 45 12.76 0.62 -21.65
CA PRO A 45 12.52 2.01 -22.06
C PRO A 45 13.81 2.68 -22.51
N THR A 46 13.73 3.51 -23.55
CA THR A 46 14.88 4.30 -23.97
C THR A 46 15.13 5.47 -23.01
N PRO A 47 16.38 5.95 -22.86
CA PRO A 47 16.67 7.12 -22.00
C PRO A 47 15.90 8.38 -22.43
N GLY A 48 15.56 8.52 -23.71
CA GLY A 48 14.68 9.59 -24.19
C GLY A 48 13.22 9.45 -23.72
N GLU A 49 12.71 8.23 -23.57
CA GLU A 49 11.38 7.98 -23.01
C GLU A 49 11.34 8.20 -21.48
N VAL A 50 12.44 7.95 -20.75
CA VAL A 50 12.55 8.26 -19.32
C VAL A 50 12.54 9.78 -19.08
N LEU A 51 13.30 10.54 -19.88
CA LEU A 51 13.28 12.01 -19.82
C LEU A 51 11.88 12.55 -20.16
N ARG A 52 11.24 11.99 -21.20
CA ARG A 52 9.88 12.38 -21.60
C ARG A 52 8.83 12.04 -20.54
N PHE A 53 8.88 10.84 -19.94
CA PHE A 53 8.02 10.47 -18.81
C PHE A 53 8.21 11.39 -17.60
N THR A 54 9.44 11.83 -17.35
CA THR A 54 9.72 12.76 -16.27
C THR A 54 9.05 14.12 -16.50
N ASP A 55 9.08 14.62 -17.74
CA ASP A 55 8.48 15.91 -18.14
C ASP A 55 6.94 15.84 -18.28
N GLU A 56 6.41 14.79 -18.93
CA GLU A 56 4.98 14.61 -19.23
C GLU A 56 4.15 14.11 -18.03
N LEU A 57 4.74 13.35 -17.11
CA LEU A 57 4.00 12.64 -16.04
C LEU A 57 4.58 12.86 -14.64
N ALA A 58 5.87 12.60 -14.42
CA ALA A 58 6.43 12.59 -13.06
C ALA A 58 6.49 14.00 -12.42
N ILE A 59 6.99 14.99 -13.16
CA ILE A 59 7.05 16.39 -12.69
C ILE A 59 5.63 16.94 -12.46
N PRO A 60 4.66 16.82 -13.40
CA PRO A 60 3.27 17.22 -13.17
C PRO A 60 2.62 16.55 -11.95
N ALA A 61 2.83 15.25 -11.75
CA ALA A 61 2.30 14.53 -10.59
C ALA A 61 2.88 15.05 -9.26
N VAL A 62 4.19 15.28 -9.21
CA VAL A 62 4.86 15.88 -8.02
C VAL A 62 4.35 17.30 -7.76
N ILE A 63 4.16 18.12 -8.81
CA ILE A 63 3.57 19.46 -8.68
C ILE A 63 2.15 19.38 -8.11
N ALA A 64 1.31 18.45 -8.58
CA ALA A 64 -0.05 18.27 -8.08
C ALA A 64 -0.09 17.86 -6.60
N ILE A 65 0.83 16.98 -6.17
CA ILE A 65 0.99 16.59 -4.76
C ILE A 65 1.40 17.80 -3.90
N LEU A 66 2.34 18.62 -4.39
CA LEU A 66 2.76 19.84 -3.70
C LEU A 66 1.63 20.87 -3.60
N GLU A 67 0.83 21.06 -4.67
CA GLU A 67 -0.32 21.96 -4.63
C GLU A 67 -1.41 21.46 -3.67
N ALA A 68 -1.68 20.16 -3.64
CA ALA A 68 -2.60 19.56 -2.66
C ALA A 68 -2.14 19.81 -1.22
N ASN A 69 -0.84 19.64 -0.94
CA ASN A 69 -0.25 19.96 0.37
C ASN A 69 -0.37 21.44 0.72
N ILE A 70 -0.15 22.36 -0.23
CA ILE A 70 -0.32 23.80 -0.01
C ILE A 70 -1.78 24.12 0.34
N ARG A 71 -2.75 23.62 -0.44
CA ARG A 71 -4.19 23.82 -0.18
C ARG A 71 -4.63 23.24 1.18
N ALA A 72 -4.05 22.11 1.61
CA ALA A 72 -4.29 21.54 2.93
C ALA A 72 -3.76 22.43 4.06
N LEU A 73 -2.57 23.02 3.89
CA LEU A 73 -2.00 23.99 4.84
C LEU A 73 -2.79 25.30 4.89
N GLU A 74 -3.29 25.79 3.75
CA GLU A 74 -4.20 26.96 3.69
C GLU A 74 -5.53 26.70 4.40
N ALA A 75 -6.13 25.52 4.21
CA ALA A 75 -7.33 25.10 4.92
C ALA A 75 -7.10 25.02 6.44
N PHE A 76 -5.94 24.48 6.87
CA PHE A 76 -5.53 24.44 8.27
C PHE A 76 -5.32 25.84 8.85
N GLN A 77 -4.70 26.76 8.11
CA GLN A 77 -4.57 28.16 8.49
C GLN A 77 -5.94 28.84 8.62
N GLY A 78 -6.89 28.52 7.74
CA GLY A 78 -8.28 28.94 7.82
C GLY A 78 -8.97 28.47 9.11
N ALA A 79 -8.79 27.20 9.47
CA ALA A 79 -9.31 26.62 10.71
C ALA A 79 -8.72 27.28 11.96
N LEU A 80 -7.39 27.51 12.01
CA LEU A 80 -6.73 28.23 13.10
C LEU A 80 -7.23 29.68 13.23
N ARG A 81 -7.49 30.36 12.11
CA ARG A 81 -8.06 31.71 12.11
C ARG A 81 -9.49 31.73 12.66
N LEU A 82 -10.30 30.71 12.35
CA LEU A 82 -11.65 30.56 12.89
C LEU A 82 -11.63 30.25 14.40
N ALA A 83 -10.74 29.37 14.85
CA ALA A 83 -10.56 29.08 16.28
C ALA A 83 -10.21 30.35 17.07
N ARG A 84 -9.24 31.14 16.59
CA ARG A 84 -8.83 32.40 17.21
C ARG A 84 -9.96 33.44 17.27
N ALA A 85 -10.78 33.52 16.21
CA ALA A 85 -11.97 34.38 16.21
C ALA A 85 -13.03 33.91 17.23
N GLY A 86 -13.19 32.59 17.39
CA GLY A 86 -14.04 31.99 18.42
C GLY A 86 -13.61 32.35 19.85
N ASP A 87 -12.30 32.35 20.12
CA ASP A 87 -11.74 32.74 21.42
C ASP A 87 -11.91 34.24 21.71
N GLU A 88 -11.76 35.12 20.72
CA GLU A 88 -12.03 36.55 20.90
C GLU A 88 -13.52 36.84 21.20
N VAL A 89 -14.44 36.09 20.62
CA VAL A 89 -15.88 36.19 20.95
C VAL A 89 -16.15 35.67 22.38
N ARG A 90 -15.46 34.59 22.77
CA ARG A 90 -15.57 33.98 24.12
C ARG A 90 -14.96 34.86 25.22
N GLY A 91 -13.85 35.55 24.93
CA GLY A 91 -13.23 36.50 25.85
C GLY A 91 -14.02 37.80 26.07
N ARG A 92 -14.90 38.15 25.13
CA ARG A 92 -15.72 39.38 25.19
C ARG A 92 -17.08 39.19 25.88
N SER A 93 -17.41 37.97 26.32
CA SER A 93 -18.76 37.57 26.76
C SER A 93 -18.82 37.09 28.22
N HIS A 94 -18.48 37.98 29.16
CA HIS A 94 -18.63 37.74 30.61
C HIS A 94 -20.09 37.43 31.04
N GLU A 95 -21.05 37.81 30.20
CA GLU A 95 -22.50 37.58 30.35
C GLU A 95 -22.98 36.21 29.80
N ALA A 96 -22.19 35.55 28.96
CA ALA A 96 -22.52 34.21 28.46
C ALA A 96 -22.29 33.11 29.52
N ARG A 97 -21.31 33.31 30.41
CA ARG A 97 -20.91 32.34 31.45
C ARG A 97 -22.06 31.93 32.37
N ALA A 98 -22.94 32.87 32.71
CA ALA A 98 -24.14 32.61 33.51
C ALA A 98 -25.19 31.75 32.78
N ARG A 99 -25.26 31.81 31.45
CA ARG A 99 -26.10 30.88 30.66
C ARG A 99 -25.43 29.50 30.54
N THR A 100 -24.10 29.44 30.44
CA THR A 100 -23.35 28.18 30.38
C THR A 100 -23.50 27.36 31.66
N GLU A 101 -23.53 27.97 32.85
CA GLU A 101 -23.74 27.23 34.12
C GLU A 101 -25.13 26.62 34.28
N THR A 102 -26.15 27.17 33.62
CA THR A 102 -27.50 26.59 33.57
C THR A 102 -27.56 25.46 32.57
N LEU A 103 -26.92 25.62 31.39
CA LEU A 103 -26.85 24.59 30.36
C LEU A 103 -25.96 23.40 30.77
N SER A 104 -24.88 23.62 31.53
CA SER A 104 -24.02 22.54 32.00
C SER A 104 -24.72 21.64 33.01
N ARG A 105 -25.60 22.18 33.86
CA ARG A 105 -26.42 21.36 34.77
C ARG A 105 -27.40 20.49 33.99
N GLY A 106 -28.11 21.05 32.99
CA GLY A 106 -28.99 20.25 32.13
C GLY A 106 -28.24 19.18 31.32
N ALA A 107 -27.03 19.48 30.82
CA ALA A 107 -26.21 18.51 30.09
C ALA A 107 -25.63 17.42 30.99
N LEU A 108 -25.36 17.70 32.27
CA LEU A 108 -24.96 16.69 33.25
C LEU A 108 -26.13 15.80 33.66
N ASP A 109 -27.34 16.35 33.79
CA ASP A 109 -28.58 15.60 34.03
C ASP A 109 -28.83 14.59 32.90
N SER A 110 -28.71 15.03 31.63
CA SER A 110 -28.80 14.13 30.47
C SER A 110 -27.62 13.15 30.34
N LEU A 111 -26.45 13.46 30.90
CA LEU A 111 -25.34 12.49 30.93
C LEU A 111 -25.62 11.38 31.94
N ASP A 112 -26.18 11.69 33.10
CA ASP A 112 -26.58 10.67 34.08
C ASP A 112 -27.69 9.76 33.53
N ASP A 113 -28.67 10.35 32.83
CA ASP A 113 -29.73 9.63 32.10
C ASP A 113 -29.15 8.68 31.03
N THR A 114 -28.22 9.16 30.19
CA THR A 114 -27.55 8.31 29.18
C THR A 114 -26.58 7.26 29.79
N LEU A 115 -26.07 7.47 31.00
CA LEU A 115 -25.30 6.46 31.73
C LEU A 115 -26.21 5.36 32.29
N VAL A 116 -27.43 5.69 32.70
CA VAL A 116 -28.48 4.71 33.03
C VAL A 116 -28.89 3.90 31.79
N ASP A 117 -29.11 4.55 30.65
CA ASP A 117 -29.38 3.87 29.37
C ASP A 117 -28.22 2.93 28.96
N LEU A 118 -26.97 3.39 29.10
CA LEU A 118 -25.79 2.58 28.80
C LEU A 118 -25.63 1.39 29.75
N GLN A 119 -26.00 1.56 31.02
CA GLN A 119 -26.04 0.46 31.99
C GLN A 119 -27.11 -0.58 31.62
N GLY A 120 -28.29 -0.15 31.16
CA GLY A 120 -29.33 -1.03 30.62
C GLY A 120 -28.90 -1.75 29.33
N ALA A 121 -28.17 -1.06 28.44
CA ALA A 121 -27.59 -1.66 27.24
C ALA A 121 -26.53 -2.73 27.58
N LEU A 122 -25.74 -2.50 28.64
CA LEU A 122 -24.73 -3.46 29.12
C LEU A 122 -25.35 -4.72 29.73
N GLU A 123 -26.57 -4.64 30.26
CA GLU A 123 -27.39 -5.80 30.68
C GLU A 123 -27.99 -6.58 29.48
N GLY A 124 -27.63 -6.23 28.24
CA GLY A 124 -27.73 -7.12 27.08
C GLY A 124 -29.05 -7.06 26.33
N ARG A 125 -29.88 -6.02 26.55
CA ARG A 125 -31.10 -5.80 25.77
C ARG A 125 -31.21 -4.33 25.34
N PRO A 126 -30.98 -4.00 24.05
CA PRO A 126 -31.32 -2.68 23.54
C PRO A 126 -32.81 -2.42 23.77
N GLU A 127 -33.15 -1.29 24.39
CA GLU A 127 -34.55 -0.91 24.61
C GLU A 127 -35.20 -0.35 23.35
N ASN A 128 -34.41 0.41 22.57
CA ASN A 128 -34.80 1.00 21.30
C ASN A 128 -35.15 -0.09 20.25
N PRO A 129 -36.31 0.01 19.55
CA PRO A 129 -36.76 -1.01 18.60
C PRO A 129 -35.96 -1.00 17.28
N GLU A 130 -35.49 0.15 16.80
CA GLU A 130 -34.65 0.23 15.59
C GLU A 130 -33.30 -0.50 15.78
N ALA A 131 -32.70 -0.37 16.97
CA ALA A 131 -31.47 -1.04 17.35
C ALA A 131 -31.62 -2.57 17.47
N ARG A 132 -32.83 -3.07 17.79
CA ARG A 132 -33.13 -4.51 17.76
C ARG A 132 -33.12 -5.03 16.33
N THR A 133 -33.84 -4.34 15.43
CA THR A 133 -33.87 -4.68 13.99
C THR A 133 -32.46 -4.71 13.42
N LEU A 134 -31.65 -3.68 13.66
CA LEU A 134 -30.28 -3.60 13.14
C LEU A 134 -29.36 -4.72 13.66
N LEU A 135 -29.55 -5.18 14.91
CA LEU A 135 -28.79 -6.31 15.46
C LEU A 135 -29.24 -7.66 14.89
N ASP A 136 -30.53 -7.83 14.60
CA ASP A 136 -31.04 -9.04 13.97
C ASP A 136 -30.64 -9.11 12.49
N ASP A 137 -30.65 -7.97 11.78
CA ASP A 137 -30.08 -7.83 10.43
C ASP A 137 -28.57 -8.15 10.41
N ALA A 138 -27.80 -7.64 11.37
CA ALA A 138 -26.36 -7.93 11.49
C ALA A 138 -26.08 -9.42 11.79
N ARG A 139 -26.93 -10.07 12.59
CA ARG A 139 -26.85 -11.52 12.85
C ARG A 139 -27.19 -12.34 11.60
N ALA A 140 -28.22 -11.94 10.85
CA ALA A 140 -28.59 -12.59 9.60
C ALA A 140 -27.47 -12.48 8.55
N LEU A 141 -26.89 -11.28 8.39
CA LEU A 141 -25.76 -11.06 7.47
C LEU A 141 -24.52 -11.87 7.87
N ARG A 142 -24.23 -11.99 9.18
CA ARG A 142 -23.13 -12.84 9.66
C ARG A 142 -23.36 -14.32 9.33
N ALA A 143 -24.59 -14.82 9.46
CA ALA A 143 -24.93 -16.20 9.09
C ALA A 143 -24.79 -16.44 7.57
N GLU A 144 -25.21 -15.49 6.74
CA GLU A 144 -25.03 -15.55 5.28
C GLU A 144 -23.55 -15.58 4.88
N ILE A 145 -22.70 -14.77 5.53
CA ILE A 145 -21.25 -14.76 5.31
C ILE A 145 -20.63 -16.10 5.74
N ASP A 146 -20.97 -16.61 6.93
CA ASP A 146 -20.49 -17.89 7.43
C ASP A 146 -20.87 -19.05 6.47
N ASP A 147 -22.08 -19.07 5.92
CA ASP A 147 -22.53 -20.08 4.96
C ASP A 147 -21.88 -19.93 3.57
N ARG A 148 -21.70 -18.69 3.10
CA ARG A 148 -20.96 -18.42 1.85
C ARG A 148 -19.50 -18.83 1.96
N LEU A 149 -18.87 -18.64 3.12
CA LEU A 149 -17.50 -19.06 3.38
C LEU A 149 -17.41 -20.59 3.33
N ARG A 150 -18.29 -21.32 4.04
CA ARG A 150 -18.36 -22.79 3.99
C ARG A 150 -18.57 -23.32 2.58
N GLU A 151 -19.45 -22.73 1.77
CA GLU A 151 -19.63 -23.11 0.36
C GLU A 151 -18.33 -22.92 -0.44
N THR A 152 -17.59 -21.83 -0.24
CA THR A 152 -16.28 -21.64 -0.90
C THR A 152 -15.21 -22.62 -0.41
N GLU A 153 -15.21 -22.99 0.87
CA GLU A 153 -14.32 -23.99 1.45
C GLU A 153 -14.62 -25.40 0.90
N HIS A 154 -15.89 -25.81 0.87
CA HIS A 154 -16.31 -27.09 0.30
C HIS A 154 -15.98 -27.21 -1.20
N ARG A 155 -16.13 -26.11 -1.95
CA ARG A 155 -15.83 -26.05 -3.37
C ARG A 155 -14.33 -26.04 -3.67
N SER A 156 -13.51 -25.54 -2.75
CA SER A 156 -12.04 -25.56 -2.82
C SER A 156 -11.45 -26.90 -2.33
N GLY A 157 -12.02 -27.48 -1.28
CA GLY A 157 -11.58 -28.75 -0.68
C GLY A 157 -11.87 -30.00 -1.52
N SER A 158 -12.87 -29.94 -2.42
CA SER A 158 -13.23 -31.08 -3.29
C SER A 158 -12.22 -31.35 -4.43
N GLY A 159 -11.14 -30.56 -4.55
CA GLY A 159 -10.17 -30.64 -5.65
C GLY A 159 -8.86 -31.41 -5.37
N ARG A 160 -8.56 -31.81 -4.13
CA ARG A 160 -7.31 -32.51 -3.77
C ARG A 160 -7.56 -33.78 -2.93
N GLY A 161 -7.93 -34.86 -3.62
CA GLY A 161 -8.22 -36.16 -3.02
C GLY A 161 -7.61 -37.33 -3.80
N SER A 162 -6.28 -37.39 -3.92
CA SER A 162 -5.55 -38.52 -4.51
C SER A 162 -4.62 -39.17 -3.49
N PRO A 163 -5.05 -40.20 -2.74
CA PRO A 163 -4.15 -40.98 -1.90
C PRO A 163 -3.34 -41.97 -2.74
N ALA A 164 -2.02 -41.95 -2.54
CA ALA A 164 -1.02 -42.74 -3.24
C ALA A 164 -1.25 -44.26 -3.21
N ARG A 165 -0.72 -44.96 -4.22
CA ARG A 165 -0.25 -46.35 -4.08
C ARG A 165 0.80 -46.73 -5.13
N ASP A 166 1.87 -47.30 -4.60
CA ASP A 166 2.89 -48.18 -5.21
C ASP A 166 4.19 -47.53 -5.73
N SER A 167 5.09 -47.24 -4.78
CA SER A 167 6.53 -47.22 -5.01
C SER A 167 7.16 -48.48 -4.42
N ARG A 168 7.82 -49.27 -5.26
CA ARG A 168 8.70 -50.39 -4.88
C ARG A 168 9.90 -50.45 -5.83
N ASP A 169 11.04 -49.88 -5.44
CA ASP A 169 12.36 -50.56 -5.44
C ASP A 169 13.45 -49.68 -4.75
N GLY A 170 14.54 -50.31 -4.29
CA GLY A 170 15.73 -49.67 -3.67
C GLY A 170 15.53 -49.17 -2.22
N ARG A 171 16.10 -49.72 -1.13
CA ARG A 171 17.46 -50.18 -0.77
C ARG A 171 18.54 -49.09 -0.70
N ASP A 172 18.82 -48.64 0.53
CA ASP A 172 20.12 -48.65 1.25
C ASP A 172 19.86 -47.94 2.61
N ASP A 173 19.91 -48.64 3.75
CA ASP A 173 21.10 -48.89 4.57
C ASP A 173 21.68 -47.65 5.27
N THR A 174 21.30 -47.45 6.54
CA THR A 174 22.24 -47.27 7.67
C THR A 174 21.54 -47.35 9.03
N ASP A 175 22.11 -48.12 9.94
CA ASP A 175 21.66 -48.24 11.34
C ASP A 175 21.89 -46.95 12.15
N ARG A 176 21.08 -46.70 13.21
CA ARG A 176 21.53 -46.86 14.62
C ARG A 176 20.62 -46.24 15.72
N ASP A 177 20.41 -47.03 16.78
CA ASP A 177 19.97 -46.76 18.17
C ASP A 177 18.65 -45.97 18.46
N PRO A 178 17.62 -46.61 19.08
CA PRO A 178 16.32 -46.00 19.36
C PRO A 178 16.06 -45.69 20.85
N TRP A 179 16.78 -44.71 21.42
CA TRP A 179 16.49 -44.11 22.75
C TRP A 179 17.04 -42.66 22.84
N ALA A 180 16.34 -41.64 23.36
CA ALA A 180 14.92 -41.55 23.74
C ALA A 180 14.48 -40.08 24.00
N ALA A 181 13.20 -39.81 23.74
CA ALA A 181 12.33 -38.77 24.34
C ALA A 181 12.45 -37.28 23.91
N GLU A 182 11.27 -36.75 23.54
CA GLU A 182 10.81 -35.35 23.63
C GLU A 182 11.63 -34.26 22.90
N ASP A 183 11.17 -33.89 21.70
CA ASP A 183 11.31 -32.54 21.15
C ASP A 183 9.89 -32.04 20.77
N ASP A 184 9.57 -30.80 21.16
CA ASP A 184 8.36 -30.10 20.77
C ASP A 184 8.40 -29.72 19.27
N PRO A 185 7.26 -29.68 18.56
CA PRO A 185 7.20 -29.08 17.24
C PRO A 185 7.26 -27.55 17.34
N ASP A 186 8.44 -26.97 17.10
CA ASP A 186 8.61 -25.51 16.95
C ASP A 186 7.69 -24.96 15.84
N PRO A 187 6.96 -23.85 16.06
CA PRO A 187 6.00 -23.30 15.11
C PRO A 187 6.57 -22.13 14.28
N ASP A 188 7.81 -22.20 13.82
CA ASP A 188 8.47 -21.13 13.03
C ASP A 188 9.19 -21.71 11.79
N ASP A 189 8.41 -22.29 10.86
CA ASP A 189 8.87 -22.66 9.51
C ASP A 189 8.50 -21.55 8.49
N ASP A 190 8.77 -20.30 8.88
CA ASP A 190 8.80 -19.16 7.96
C ASP A 190 10.15 -19.21 7.22
N GLU A 191 10.11 -19.69 5.97
CA GLU A 191 11.26 -19.87 5.08
C GLU A 191 11.90 -18.52 4.70
N SER A 192 12.60 -17.91 5.67
CA SER A 192 13.25 -16.62 5.53
C SER A 192 14.44 -16.73 4.57
N VAL A 193 14.20 -16.37 3.32
CA VAL A 193 15.22 -16.36 2.26
C VAL A 193 16.32 -15.36 2.64
N THR A 194 17.41 -15.85 3.21
CA THR A 194 18.62 -15.08 3.49
C THR A 194 19.35 -14.80 2.18
N ILE A 195 19.09 -13.64 1.58
CA ILE A 195 19.76 -13.21 0.35
C ILE A 195 21.16 -12.69 0.70
N ASP A 196 22.19 -13.37 0.21
CA ASP A 196 23.60 -12.98 0.36
C ASP A 196 23.92 -11.78 -0.54
N VAL A 197 23.64 -10.57 -0.03
CA VAL A 197 23.80 -9.29 -0.74
C VAL A 197 25.20 -9.10 -1.34
N ASP A 198 26.24 -9.59 -0.67
CA ASP A 198 27.63 -9.47 -1.14
C ASP A 198 27.86 -10.22 -2.47
N ALA A 199 27.28 -11.42 -2.63
CA ALA A 199 27.41 -12.21 -3.86
C ALA A 199 26.66 -11.59 -5.05
N GLU A 200 25.49 -10.98 -4.78
CA GLU A 200 24.71 -10.24 -5.78
C GLU A 200 25.43 -8.95 -6.21
N LEU A 201 26.12 -8.27 -5.29
CA LEU A 201 26.90 -7.06 -5.60
C LEU A 201 28.12 -7.35 -6.46
N ASP A 202 28.87 -8.43 -6.19
CA ASP A 202 30.01 -8.83 -7.03
C ASP A 202 29.55 -9.16 -8.47
N SER A 203 28.43 -9.87 -8.62
CA SER A 203 27.83 -10.18 -9.95
C SER A 203 27.43 -8.92 -10.74
N ILE A 204 26.92 -7.89 -10.05
CA ILE A 204 26.59 -6.60 -10.66
C ILE A 204 27.88 -5.82 -11.00
N HIS A 205 28.93 -5.90 -10.18
CA HIS A 205 30.20 -5.24 -10.44
C HIS A 205 30.90 -5.80 -11.68
N ASP A 206 30.99 -7.13 -11.81
CA ASP A 206 31.61 -7.79 -12.97
C ASP A 206 30.86 -7.44 -14.27
N ALA A 207 29.53 -7.40 -14.24
CA ALA A 207 28.72 -7.00 -15.40
C ALA A 207 28.98 -5.53 -15.82
N ILE A 208 29.19 -4.63 -14.86
CA ILE A 208 29.51 -3.21 -15.11
C ILE A 208 30.94 -3.04 -15.63
N ASP A 209 31.89 -3.84 -15.15
CA ASP A 209 33.29 -3.80 -15.61
C ASP A 209 33.44 -4.41 -17.02
N GLU A 210 32.64 -5.43 -17.39
CA GLU A 210 32.51 -5.90 -18.78
C GLU A 210 31.89 -4.82 -19.68
N GLU A 211 30.80 -4.15 -19.25
CA GLU A 211 30.14 -3.09 -20.04
C GLU A 211 31.06 -1.86 -20.27
N ASN A 212 31.96 -1.55 -19.33
CA ASN A 212 32.95 -0.47 -19.47
C ASN A 212 34.30 -0.93 -20.08
N GLY A 213 34.47 -2.22 -20.37
CA GLY A 213 35.76 -2.82 -20.77
C GLY A 213 36.20 -2.56 -22.21
N GLU A 214 35.28 -2.26 -23.13
CA GLU A 214 35.55 -2.24 -24.58
C GLU A 214 35.97 -0.87 -25.16
N ASN A 215 37.07 -0.29 -24.65
CA ASN A 215 37.84 0.66 -25.48
C ASN A 215 39.35 0.72 -25.13
N LYS A 216 40.06 -0.39 -25.29
CA LYS A 216 41.52 -0.36 -25.49
C LYS A 216 41.83 -0.58 -26.97
N GLY A 217 42.11 0.54 -27.64
CA GLY A 217 42.22 0.61 -29.09
C GLY A 217 43.28 -0.34 -29.69
N ASN A 218 42.86 -1.01 -30.76
CA ASN A 218 43.74 -1.66 -31.72
C ASN A 218 44.54 -0.58 -32.48
N ASP A 219 45.73 -0.23 -31.98
CA ASP A 219 46.69 0.60 -32.72
C ASP A 219 47.60 -0.30 -33.56
N LYS A 220 47.21 -0.49 -34.83
CA LYS A 220 48.06 -1.10 -35.86
C LYS A 220 48.94 -0.02 -36.46
N SER A 221 50.16 0.14 -35.95
CA SER A 221 51.19 0.88 -36.68
C SER A 221 51.72 0.01 -37.83
N GLU A 222 51.60 0.53 -39.05
CA GLU A 222 52.07 -0.12 -40.26
C GLU A 222 53.60 -0.14 -40.33
N GLY A 223 54.16 -1.19 -40.95
CA GLY A 223 55.60 -1.32 -41.07
C GLY A 223 56.21 -0.29 -42.02
N TYR A 224 57.36 0.27 -41.62
CA TYR A 224 58.30 0.89 -42.54
C TYR A 224 59.55 0.02 -42.66
N ASP A 225 59.82 -0.40 -43.90
CA ASP A 225 61.07 -1.04 -44.33
C ASP A 225 62.22 -0.03 -44.30
N GLY A 226 63.44 -0.50 -44.03
CA GLY A 226 64.60 0.32 -43.71
C GLY A 226 65.86 -0.49 -43.41
N THR A 227 66.28 -1.34 -44.34
CA THR A 227 67.55 -2.08 -44.26
C THR A 227 68.78 -1.21 -44.60
N ASP A 228 69.70 -1.07 -43.65
CA ASP A 228 71.17 -1.06 -43.74
C ASP A 228 71.69 -0.45 -42.42
N GLY A 229 72.66 -0.99 -41.69
CA GLY A 229 73.98 -1.44 -42.14
C GLY A 229 75.00 -0.50 -41.46
N ASN A 230 75.38 -0.75 -40.21
CA ASN A 230 76.54 -1.54 -39.77
C ASN A 230 77.76 -0.65 -39.45
N ASP A 231 78.65 -1.15 -38.59
CA ASP A 231 79.96 -0.59 -38.15
C ASP A 231 79.87 0.64 -37.22
N GLU A 232 80.27 0.59 -35.95
CA GLU A 232 81.53 0.17 -35.29
C GLU A 232 82.63 1.25 -35.28
N ASP A 233 82.98 1.66 -34.04
CA ASP A 233 84.26 2.15 -33.51
C ASP A 233 85.17 3.20 -34.22
N GLN A 234 85.62 4.15 -33.37
CA GLN A 234 86.76 5.10 -33.46
C GLN A 234 86.48 6.54 -33.93
#